data_AF-A0A1F4CMP9-F1
#
_entry.id   AF-A0A1F4CMP9-F1
#
_cell.length_a   1.000
_cell.length_b   1.000
_cell.length_c   1.000
_cell.angle_alpha   90.00
_cell.angle_beta   90.00
_cell.angle_gamma   90.00
#
_symmetry.space_group_name_H-M   'P 1'
#
loop_
_entity.id
_entity.type
_entity.pdbx_description
1 polymer ?
#
loop_
_entity_poly.entity_id
_entity_poly.type
_entity_poly.pdbx_seq_one_letter_code
_entity_poly.pdbx_strand_id
1 'polypeptide(L)'
;MATSIKLPENLKKRVARVVKGTNQSAHAFMVEAIRQETERAEKRRRFHAEAMAARAQFQRTGLGYVLGEVKAHYRAKLQGRRTRKPAPRLWPK
;
A
#
# COMPACT_ATOMS: atom_id res chain seq x y z
N MET A 1 -5.38 -23.08 -13.04
CA MET A 1 -6.64 -23.64 -12.49
C MET A 1 -7.69 -22.54 -12.50
N ALA A 2 -8.95 -22.87 -12.81
CA ALA A 2 -10.06 -21.93 -12.76
C ALA A 2 -10.88 -22.16 -11.48
N THR A 3 -11.08 -21.12 -10.69
CA THR A 3 -11.97 -21.14 -9.52
C THR A 3 -13.29 -20.49 -9.89
N SER A 4 -14.41 -21.19 -9.68
CA SER A 4 -15.74 -20.64 -9.92
C SER A 4 -16.18 -19.79 -8.73
N ILE A 5 -16.45 -18.50 -8.97
CA ILE A 5 -16.88 -17.53 -7.96
C ILE A 5 -18.33 -17.16 -8.23
N LYS A 6 -19.22 -17.39 -7.26
CA LYS A 6 -20.61 -16.92 -7.35
C LYS A 6 -20.66 -15.44 -7.01
N LEU A 7 -20.99 -14.61 -8.01
CA LEU A 7 -21.25 -13.19 -7.80
C LEU A 7 -22.73 -12.95 -7.48
N PRO A 8 -23.03 -12.14 -6.45
CA PRO A 8 -24.36 -11.59 -6.26
C PRO A 8 -24.85 -10.85 -7.51
N GLU A 9 -26.13 -10.98 -7.83
CA GLU A 9 -26.67 -10.51 -9.11
C GLU A 9 -26.62 -8.99 -9.27
N ASN A 10 -26.73 -8.26 -8.15
CA ASN A 10 -26.53 -6.80 -8.13
C ASN A 10 -25.09 -6.41 -8.56
N LEU A 11 -24.08 -7.14 -8.11
CA LEU A 11 -22.68 -6.86 -8.44
C LEU A 11 -22.39 -7.20 -9.90
N LYS A 12 -22.92 -8.32 -10.40
CA LYS A 12 -22.80 -8.71 -11.81
C LYS A 12 -23.35 -7.63 -12.74
N LYS A 13 -24.53 -7.08 -12.44
CA LYS A 13 -25.13 -5.96 -13.20
C LYS A 13 -24.29 -4.69 -13.16
N ARG A 14 -23.70 -4.37 -12.01
CA ARG A 14 -22.79 -3.21 -11.87
C ARG A 14 -21.52 -3.39 -12.71
N VAL A 15 -20.89 -4.57 -12.67
CA VAL A 15 -19.72 -4.88 -13.50
C VAL A 15 -20.06 -4.75 -14.98
N ALA A 16 -21.17 -5.35 -15.43
CA ALA A 16 -21.63 -5.24 -16.81
C ALA A 16 -21.83 -3.79 -17.26
N ARG A 17 -22.36 -2.93 -16.38
CA ARG A 17 -22.53 -1.49 -16.66
C ARG A 17 -21.18 -0.76 -16.78
N VAL A 18 -20.21 -1.07 -15.92
CA VAL A 18 -18.89 -0.43 -15.91
C VAL A 18 -18.10 -0.75 -17.17
N VAL A 19 -18.18 -2.00 -17.66
CA VAL A 19 -17.45 -2.42 -18.86
C VAL A 19 -18.21 -2.15 -20.17
N LYS A 20 -19.47 -1.70 -20.10
CA LYS A 20 -20.27 -1.41 -21.29
C LYS A 20 -19.62 -0.27 -22.08
N GLY A 21 -19.32 -0.54 -23.35
CA GLY A 21 -18.68 0.45 -24.24
C GLY A 21 -17.17 0.56 -24.07
N THR A 22 -16.54 -0.28 -23.25
CA THR A 22 -15.08 -0.42 -23.20
C THR A 22 -14.64 -1.67 -23.97
N ASN A 23 -13.35 -1.79 -24.25
CA ASN A 23 -12.76 -2.98 -24.89
C ASN A 23 -12.50 -4.12 -23.87
N GLN A 24 -13.04 -4.04 -22.65
CA GLN A 24 -12.75 -4.98 -21.57
C GLN A 24 -13.95 -5.91 -21.33
N SER A 25 -13.71 -7.22 -21.22
CA SER A 25 -14.77 -8.16 -20.84
C SER A 25 -15.06 -8.08 -19.33
N ALA A 26 -16.29 -8.42 -18.93
CA ALA A 26 -16.65 -8.50 -17.51
C ALA A 26 -15.74 -9.47 -16.73
N HIS A 27 -15.34 -10.58 -17.35
CA HIS A 27 -14.41 -11.53 -16.74
C HIS A 27 -13.02 -10.92 -16.53
N ALA A 28 -12.45 -10.28 -17.56
CA ALA A 28 -11.14 -9.63 -17.46
C ALA A 28 -11.16 -8.51 -16.40
N PHE A 29 -12.25 -7.75 -16.31
CA PHE A 29 -12.44 -6.76 -15.25
C PHE A 29 -12.44 -7.37 -13.85
N MET A 30 -13.14 -8.48 -13.65
CA MET A 30 -13.17 -9.15 -12.34
C MET A 30 -11.81 -9.72 -11.93
N VAL A 31 -11.10 -10.38 -12.86
CA VAL A 31 -9.76 -10.91 -12.60
C VAL A 31 -8.80 -9.80 -12.21
N GLU A 32 -8.85 -8.70 -12.96
CA GLU A 32 -8.02 -7.53 -12.70
C GLU A 32 -8.36 -6.86 -11.34
N ALA A 33 -9.64 -6.77 -11.00
CA ALA A 33 -10.06 -6.28 -9.69
C ALA A 33 -9.54 -7.15 -8.54
N ILE A 34 -9.58 -8.47 -8.68
CA ILE A 34 -9.03 -9.41 -7.68
C ILE A 34 -7.51 -9.23 -7.58
N ARG A 35 -6.80 -9.14 -8.71
CA ARG A 35 -5.35 -8.91 -8.73
C ARG A 35 -4.98 -7.64 -7.95
N GLN A 36 -5.65 -6.53 -8.24
CA GLN A 36 -5.40 -5.26 -7.56
C GLN A 36 -5.69 -5.34 -6.07
N GLU A 37 -6.79 -5.99 -5.66
CA GLU A 37 -7.12 -6.10 -4.25
C GLU A 37 -6.16 -7.02 -3.49
N THR A 38 -5.71 -8.12 -4.12
CA THR A 38 -4.67 -8.98 -3.56
C THR A 38 -3.38 -8.21 -3.32
N GLU A 39 -2.88 -7.46 -4.32
CA GLU A 39 -1.68 -6.64 -4.16
C GLU A 39 -1.83 -5.57 -3.07
N ARG A 40 -3.02 -4.96 -2.96
CA ARG A 40 -3.32 -3.99 -1.89
C ARG A 40 -3.30 -4.69 -0.53
N ALA A 41 -3.90 -5.87 -0.41
CA ALA A 41 -3.94 -6.63 0.83
C ALA A 41 -2.52 -7.05 1.28
N GLU A 42 -1.69 -7.50 0.34
CA GLU A 42 -0.29 -7.84 0.60
C GLU A 42 0.52 -6.62 1.06
N LYS A 43 0.40 -5.48 0.36
CA LYS A 43 1.06 -4.22 0.74
C LYS A 43 0.63 -3.75 2.13
N ARG A 44 -0.68 -3.83 2.44
CA ARG A 44 -1.20 -3.50 3.78
C ARG A 44 -0.63 -4.42 4.85
N ARG A 45 -0.65 -5.73 4.62
CA ARG A 45 -0.11 -6.72 5.57
C ARG A 45 1.37 -6.48 5.84
N ARG A 46 2.14 -6.25 4.78
CA ARG A 46 3.57 -5.93 4.89
C ARG A 46 3.81 -4.64 5.65
N PHE A 47 3.08 -3.58 5.34
CA PHE A 47 3.17 -2.30 6.03
C PHE A 47 2.88 -2.43 7.53
N HIS A 48 1.83 -3.18 7.90
CA HIS A 48 1.52 -3.45 9.31
C HIS A 48 2.63 -4.23 10.02
N ALA A 49 3.17 -5.27 9.38
CA ALA A 49 4.27 -6.04 9.95
C ALA A 49 5.53 -5.18 10.17
N GLU A 50 5.90 -4.35 9.18
CA GLU A 50 7.02 -3.41 9.27
C GLU A 50 6.79 -2.36 10.38
N ALA A 51 5.57 -1.82 10.51
CA ALA A 51 5.23 -0.87 11.56
C ALA A 51 5.33 -1.48 12.96
N MET A 52 4.87 -2.72 13.14
CA MET A 52 4.98 -3.44 14.41
C MET A 52 6.44 -3.73 14.77
N ALA A 53 7.26 -4.15 13.80
CA ALA A 53 8.69 -4.35 14.01
C ALA A 53 9.39 -3.04 14.39
N ALA A 54 9.10 -1.94 13.68
CA ALA A 54 9.64 -0.63 14.00
C ALA A 54 9.23 -0.15 15.40
N ARG A 55 7.97 -0.39 15.80
CA ARG A 55 7.50 -0.07 17.15
C ARG A 55 8.24 -0.88 18.22
N ALA A 56 8.43 -2.18 18.02
CA ALA A 56 9.16 -3.02 18.96
C ALA A 56 10.64 -2.58 19.08
N GLN A 57 11.28 -2.21 17.95
CA GLN A 57 12.63 -1.65 17.96
C GLN A 57 12.69 -0.33 18.73
N PHE A 58 11.73 0.57 18.51
CA PHE A 58 11.63 1.83 19.24
C PHE A 58 11.46 1.61 20.74
N GLN A 59 10.55 0.71 21.15
CA GLN A 59 10.34 0.37 22.56
C GLN A 59 11.61 -0.16 23.25
N ARG A 60 12.44 -0.92 22.52
CA ARG A 60 13.71 -1.46 23.05
C ARG A 60 14.84 -0.44 23.11
N THR A 61 14.95 0.42 22.11
CA THR A 61 16.14 1.28 21.91
C THR A 61 15.91 2.74 22.25
N GLY A 62 14.66 3.18 22.29
CA GLY A 62 14.27 4.59 22.34
C GLY A 62 14.65 5.38 21.08
N LEU A 63 15.18 4.73 20.03
CA LEU A 63 15.63 5.41 18.82
C LEU A 63 14.49 5.62 17.84
N GLY A 64 14.20 6.88 17.53
CA GLY A 64 13.18 7.29 16.56
C GLY A 64 13.72 8.27 15.52
N TYR A 65 13.03 8.38 14.39
CA TYR A 65 13.32 9.42 13.41
C TYR A 65 12.47 10.65 13.67
N VAL A 66 13.07 11.84 13.59
CA VAL A 66 12.33 13.11 13.66
C VAL A 66 11.55 13.30 12.37
N LEU A 67 10.22 13.39 12.46
CA LEU A 67 9.34 13.46 11.29
C LEU A 67 9.68 14.61 10.34
N GLY A 68 10.09 15.76 10.88
CA GLY A 68 10.52 16.92 10.07
C GLY A 68 11.72 16.61 9.17
N GLU A 69 12.73 15.91 9.69
CA GLU A 69 13.94 15.54 8.93
C GLU A 69 13.63 14.50 7.86
N VAL A 70 12.76 13.53 8.17
CA VAL A 70 12.26 12.55 7.21
C VAL A 70 11.51 13.24 6.07
N LYS A 71 10.57 14.14 6.38
CA LYS A 71 9.83 14.92 5.38
C LYS A 71 10.75 15.74 4.49
N ALA A 72 11.72 16.44 5.09
CA ALA A 72 12.69 17.24 4.34
C ALA A 72 13.53 16.38 3.38
N HIS A 73 14.00 15.21 3.85
CA HIS A 73 14.76 14.27 3.03
C HIS A 73 13.96 13.78 1.81
N TYR A 74 12.72 13.30 2.01
CA TYR A 74 11.91 12.82 0.90
C TYR A 74 11.52 13.95 -0.08
N ARG A 75 11.25 15.16 0.42
CA ARG A 75 10.99 16.32 -0.45
C ARG A 75 12.20 16.67 -1.31
N ALA A 76 13.40 16.71 -0.73
CA ALA A 76 14.62 16.98 -1.48
C ALA A 76 14.90 15.89 -2.53
N LYS A 77 14.66 14.62 -2.17
CA LYS A 77 14.82 13.48 -3.08
C LYS A 77 13.87 13.54 -4.27
N LEU A 78 12.60 13.91 -4.06
CA LEU A 78 11.61 14.11 -5.14
C LEU A 78 12.00 15.24 -6.08
N GLN A 79 12.77 16.23 -5.62
CA GLN A 79 13.31 17.32 -6.42
C GLN A 79 14.65 16.98 -7.09
N GLY A 80 15.11 15.73 -7.02
CA GLY A 80 16.39 15.30 -7.59
C GLY A 80 17.63 15.83 -6.86
N ARG A 81 17.48 16.48 -5.71
CA ARG A 81 18.60 17.02 -4.93
C ARG A 81 19.28 15.90 -4.15
N ARG A 82 20.62 15.94 -4.08
CA ARG A 82 21.38 15.09 -3.15
C ARG A 82 21.09 15.55 -1.72
N THR A 83 20.64 14.61 -0.88
CA THR A 83 20.28 14.87 0.52
C THR A 83 20.81 13.73 1.40
N ARG A 84 21.31 14.06 2.58
CA ARG A 84 21.73 13.06 3.57
C ARG A 84 20.50 12.38 4.16
N LYS A 85 20.55 11.06 4.31
CA LYS A 85 19.50 10.29 4.99
C LYS A 85 19.44 10.72 6.47
N PRO A 86 18.25 11.01 7.03
CA PRO A 86 18.13 11.33 8.44
C PRO A 86 18.62 10.15 9.29
N ALA A 87 19.22 10.45 10.43
CA ALA A 87 19.68 9.47 11.39
C ALA A 87 18.67 9.36 12.56
N PRO A 88 18.45 8.16 13.11
CA PRO A 88 17.60 8.01 14.28
C PRO A 88 18.28 8.65 15.51
N ARG A 89 17.46 9.22 16.40
CA ARG A 89 17.90 9.87 17.64
C ARG A 89 17.15 9.28 18.83
N LEU A 90 17.76 9.33 20.01
CA LEU A 90 17.09 8.96 21.25
C LEU A 90 15.89 9.88 21.47
N TRP A 91 14.73 9.29 21.74
CA TRP A 91 13.52 10.00 22.06
C TRP A 91 13.64 10.61 23.46
N PRO A 92 13.35 11.91 23.64
CA PRO A 92 13.33 12.52 24.97
C PRO A 92 12.25 11.83 25.80
N LYS A 93 12.61 11.37 27.00
CA LYS A 93 11.67 10.73 27.94
C LYS A 93 10.58 11.71 28.38
#